data_AF-A0A6A3AEQ4-F1
#
_entry.id   AF-A0A6A3AEQ4-F1
#
_cell.length_a   1.000
_cell.length_b   1.000
_cell.length_c   1.000
_cell.angle_alpha   90.00
_cell.angle_beta   90.00
_cell.angle_gamma   90.00
#
_symmetry.space_group_name_H-M   'P 1'
#
loop_
_entity.id
_entity.type
_entity.pdbx_description
1 polymer ?
#
loop_
_entity_poly.entity_id
_entity_poly.type
_entity_poly.pdbx_seq_one_letter_code
_entity_poly.pdbx_strand_id
1 'polypeptide(L)'
;MGKNTMMKRSIRMHAEKTGNQAFLNLIPLLQGNVGLIFTKGDLKEVNEEVAKYKVGAPARVGLVAPIDVVVPPGNTGLDPSQTSFFQVLNIPTKINKGTVEIITPVESLSRRVTRSALLRLHFLPSSELGHFHMV
;
A
#
# COMPACT_ATOMS: atom_id res chain seq x y z
N MET A 1 -8.09 18.74 6.51
CA MET A 1 -7.48 18.53 5.17
C MET A 1 -8.11 19.53 4.20
N GLY A 2 -7.29 20.32 3.50
CA GLY A 2 -7.79 21.32 2.56
C GLY A 2 -8.05 20.73 1.18
N LYS A 3 -9.00 21.29 0.42
CA LYS A 3 -9.16 20.95 -1.00
C LYS A 3 -7.95 21.47 -1.78
N ASN A 4 -7.34 20.66 -2.64
CA ASN A 4 -6.13 21.03 -3.40
C ASN A 4 -6.28 22.36 -4.15
N THR A 5 -7.44 22.64 -4.72
CA THR A 5 -7.74 23.92 -5.38
C THR A 5 -7.60 25.12 -4.45
N MET A 6 -8.12 25.01 -3.22
CA MET A 6 -8.04 26.08 -2.21
C MET A 6 -6.61 26.24 -1.71
N MET A 7 -5.90 25.14 -1.45
CA MET A 7 -4.50 25.18 -1.00
C MET A 7 -3.60 25.85 -2.04
N LYS A 8 -3.72 25.48 -3.32
CA LYS A 8 -2.97 26.11 -4.42
C LYS A 8 -3.28 27.60 -4.56
N ARG A 9 -4.54 28.00 -4.42
CA ARG A 9 -4.95 29.41 -4.48
C ARG A 9 -4.33 30.21 -3.34
N SER A 10 -4.43 29.72 -2.10
CA SER A 10 -3.87 30.41 -0.93
C SER A 10 -2.36 30.55 -1.02
N ILE A 11 -1.66 29.52 -1.50
CA ILE A 11 -0.20 29.55 -1.70
C ILE A 11 0.19 30.62 -2.73
N ARG A 12 -0.51 30.73 -3.86
CA ARG A 12 -0.25 31.77 -4.87
C ARG A 12 -0.46 33.18 -4.30
N MET A 13 -1.59 33.42 -3.65
CA MET A 13 -1.89 34.72 -3.04
C MET A 13 -0.87 35.10 -1.96
N HIS A 14 -0.33 34.13 -1.22
CA HIS A 14 0.70 34.38 -0.21
C HIS A 14 2.06 34.67 -0.84
N ALA A 15 2.46 33.90 -1.86
CA ALA A 15 3.70 34.14 -2.60
C ALA A 15 3.73 35.53 -3.24
N GLU A 16 2.60 36.00 -3.79
CA GLU A 16 2.44 37.34 -4.36
C GLU A 16 2.58 38.45 -3.30
N LYS A 17 2.04 38.25 -2.09
CA LYS A 17 2.09 39.23 -1.00
C LYS A 17 3.45 39.33 -0.33
N THR A 18 4.14 38.20 -0.16
CA THR A 18 5.40 38.11 0.58
C THR A 18 6.63 38.17 -0.34
N GLY A 19 6.44 38.03 -1.67
CA GLY A 19 7.52 38.01 -2.65
C GLY A 19 8.39 36.74 -2.62
N ASN A 20 8.06 35.78 -1.75
CA ASN A 20 8.82 34.56 -1.59
C ASN A 20 8.38 33.48 -2.59
N GLN A 21 9.19 33.29 -3.63
CA GLN A 21 8.91 32.34 -4.71
C GLN A 21 9.08 30.86 -4.30
N ALA A 22 9.69 30.57 -3.14
CA ALA A 22 9.90 29.19 -2.70
C ALA A 22 8.58 28.41 -2.54
N PHE A 23 7.49 29.11 -2.19
CA PHE A 23 6.18 28.50 -2.06
C PHE A 23 5.55 28.06 -3.39
N LEU A 24 5.98 28.64 -4.53
CA LEU A 24 5.48 28.23 -5.84
C LEU A 24 5.89 26.79 -6.19
N ASN A 25 7.03 26.34 -5.68
CA ASN A 25 7.53 24.97 -5.85
C ASN A 25 6.64 23.92 -5.19
N LEU A 26 5.76 24.31 -4.24
CA LEU A 26 4.81 23.41 -3.58
C LEU A 26 3.57 23.12 -4.42
N ILE A 27 3.20 24.02 -5.33
CA ILE A 27 2.00 23.91 -6.19
C ILE A 27 1.99 22.62 -7.03
N PRO A 28 3.08 22.22 -7.72
CA PRO A 28 3.09 20.99 -8.50
C PRO A 28 2.99 19.72 -7.64
N LEU A 29 3.44 19.76 -6.38
CA LEU A 29 3.44 18.61 -5.46
C LEU A 29 2.06 18.32 -4.84
N LEU A 30 1.15 19.29 -4.84
CA LEU A 30 -0.21 19.13 -4.33
C LEU A 30 -1.12 18.42 -5.35
N GLN A 31 -0.93 17.12 -5.53
CA GLN A 31 -1.74 16.26 -6.42
C GLN A 31 -2.27 15.03 -5.67
N GLY A 32 -3.51 14.61 -5.96
CA GLY A 32 -4.14 13.49 -5.27
C GLY A 32 -4.53 13.82 -3.82
N ASN A 33 -4.43 12.84 -2.93
CA ASN A 33 -4.78 12.97 -1.52
C ASN A 33 -3.54 13.37 -0.70
N VAL A 34 -3.21 14.66 -0.70
CA VAL A 34 -2.00 15.22 -0.06
C VAL A 34 -2.39 16.23 1.02
N GLY A 35 -1.68 16.20 2.14
CA GLY A 35 -1.78 17.16 3.23
C GLY A 35 -0.46 17.89 3.47
N LEU A 36 -0.52 19.07 4.08
CA LEU A 36 0.64 19.81 4.55
C LEU A 36 0.81 19.60 6.05
N ILE A 37 2.01 19.23 6.47
CA ILE A 37 2.37 19.06 7.88
C ILE A 37 3.33 20.20 8.23
N PHE A 38 2.99 20.97 9.27
CA PHE A 38 3.85 22.03 9.78
C PHE A 38 4.47 21.57 11.09
N THR A 39 5.79 21.46 11.11
CA THR A 39 6.56 21.04 12.28
C THR A 39 7.58 22.10 12.64
N LYS A 40 7.94 22.16 13.93
CA LYS A 40 9.05 23.00 14.42
C LYS A 40 10.38 22.25 14.52
N GLY A 41 10.34 20.92 14.50
CA GLY A 41 11.53 20.05 14.57
C GLY A 41 12.18 19.78 13.22
N ASP A 42 13.31 19.08 13.25
CA ASP A 42 14.09 18.75 12.07
C ASP A 42 13.35 17.81 11.11
N LEU A 43 13.56 18.01 9.81
CA LEU A 43 12.91 17.22 8.75
C LEU A 43 13.28 15.72 8.82
N LYS A 44 14.46 15.39 9.33
CA LYS A 44 14.90 14.00 9.49
C LYS A 44 14.12 13.28 10.57
N GLU A 45 14.00 13.89 11.75
CA GLU A 45 13.29 13.31 12.89
C GLU A 45 11.81 13.08 12.56
N VAL A 46 11.15 14.07 11.95
CA VAL A 46 9.74 13.96 11.55
C VAL A 46 9.54 12.83 10.54
N ASN A 47 10.44 12.68 9.57
CA ASN A 47 10.34 11.62 8.58
C ASN A 47 10.53 10.23 9.23
N GLU A 48 11.48 10.10 10.16
CA GLU A 48 11.67 8.87 10.91
C GLU A 48 10.48 8.53 11.79
N GLU A 49 9.90 9.50 12.48
CA GLU A 49 8.74 9.29 13.35
C GLU A 49 7.50 8.88 12.54
N VAL A 50 7.25 9.54 11.41
CA VAL A 50 6.18 9.15 10.48
C VAL A 50 6.44 7.79 9.85
N ALA A 51 7.70 7.42 9.59
CA ALA A 51 8.05 6.10 9.07
C ALA A 51 7.87 4.98 10.12
N LYS A 52 8.17 5.25 11.39
CA LYS A 52 8.03 4.29 12.51
C LYS A 52 6.57 3.97 12.80
N TYR A 53 5.68 4.97 12.80
CA TYR A 53 4.28 4.81 13.18
C TYR A 53 3.33 4.62 11.99
N LYS A 54 3.68 3.72 11.08
CA LYS A 54 2.79 3.34 9.97
C LYS A 54 1.93 2.16 10.39
N VAL A 55 0.62 2.39 10.43
CA VAL A 55 -0.35 1.31 10.62
C VAL A 55 -0.54 0.59 9.30
N GLY A 56 -0.29 -0.72 9.31
CA GLY A 56 -0.57 -1.57 8.17
C GLY A 56 -2.04 -1.54 7.79
N ALA A 57 -2.33 -1.21 6.53
CA ALA A 57 -3.66 -1.31 5.96
C ALA A 57 -3.70 -2.45 4.94
N PRO A 58 -4.83 -3.16 4.81
CA PRO A 58 -4.99 -4.14 3.74
C PRO A 58 -4.88 -3.42 2.39
N ALA A 59 -4.25 -4.08 1.42
CA ALA A 59 -4.12 -3.53 0.07
C ALA A 59 -5.51 -3.24 -0.52
N ARG A 60 -5.62 -2.19 -1.33
CA ARG A 60 -6.88 -1.87 -2.05
C ARG A 60 -6.80 -2.33 -3.49
N VAL A 61 -7.91 -2.88 -3.96
CA VAL A 61 -8.04 -3.44 -5.29
C VAL A 61 -7.88 -2.36 -6.36
N GLY A 62 -7.08 -2.66 -7.39
CA GLY A 62 -6.84 -1.76 -8.50
C GLY A 62 -5.74 -0.72 -8.28
N LEU A 63 -5.11 -0.71 -7.09
CA LEU A 63 -3.89 0.05 -6.86
C LEU A 63 -2.66 -0.78 -7.26
N VAL A 64 -1.58 -0.06 -7.59
CA VAL A 64 -0.25 -0.65 -7.79
C VAL A 64 0.34 -0.88 -6.40
N ALA A 65 0.90 -2.06 -6.15
CA ALA A 65 1.60 -2.34 -4.90
C ALA A 65 2.91 -1.51 -4.86
N PRO A 66 3.19 -0.77 -3.78
CA PRO A 66 4.41 0.01 -3.62
C PRO A 66 5.63 -0.86 -3.30
N ILE A 67 5.41 -2.04 -2.72
CA ILE A 67 6.42 -3.04 -2.35
C ILE A 67 5.99 -4.39 -2.93
N ASP A 68 6.97 -5.25 -3.21
CA ASP A 68 6.75 -6.63 -3.64
C ASP A 68 6.03 -7.44 -2.56
N VAL A 69 5.04 -8.20 -3.00
CA VAL A 69 4.15 -8.97 -2.12
C VAL A 69 4.59 -10.44 -2.17
N VAL A 70 5.11 -10.93 -1.04
CA VAL A 70 5.62 -12.30 -0.90
C VAL A 70 4.62 -13.15 -0.14
N VAL A 71 4.23 -14.29 -0.71
CA VAL A 71 3.36 -15.27 -0.04
C VAL A 71 4.21 -16.38 0.58
N PRO A 72 4.14 -16.60 1.92
CA PRO A 72 4.89 -17.67 2.57
C PRO A 72 4.31 -19.06 2.22
N PRO A 73 5.14 -20.11 2.22
CA PRO A 73 4.67 -21.49 2.10
C PRO A 73 3.90 -21.89 3.37
N GLY A 74 2.80 -22.62 3.20
CA GLY A 74 1.95 -22.99 4.33
C GLY A 74 0.56 -23.45 3.91
N ASN A 75 -0.17 -24.03 4.87
CA ASN A 75 -1.55 -24.46 4.65
C ASN A 75 -2.48 -23.24 4.71
N THR A 76 -3.26 -23.04 3.64
CA THR A 76 -4.18 -21.90 3.55
C THR A 76 -5.51 -22.16 4.25
N GLY A 77 -5.82 -23.42 4.58
CA GLY A 77 -7.11 -23.81 5.17
C GLY A 77 -8.31 -23.67 4.23
N LEU A 78 -8.07 -23.36 2.94
CA LEU A 78 -9.11 -23.24 1.93
C LEU A 78 -9.49 -24.60 1.34
N ASP A 79 -10.75 -24.71 0.94
CA ASP A 79 -11.30 -25.90 0.29
C ASP A 79 -10.67 -26.13 -1.11
N PRO A 80 -10.46 -27.39 -1.55
CA PRO A 80 -9.81 -27.72 -2.82
C PRO A 80 -10.54 -27.15 -4.05
N SER A 81 -11.83 -26.84 -3.93
CA SER A 81 -12.65 -26.23 -4.98
C SER A 81 -12.16 -24.82 -5.38
N GLN A 82 -11.32 -24.18 -4.57
CA GLN A 82 -10.88 -22.79 -4.76
C GLN A 82 -9.45 -22.66 -5.32
N THR A 83 -8.84 -23.77 -5.77
CA THR A 83 -7.46 -23.82 -6.29
C THR A 83 -7.22 -23.02 -7.57
N SER A 84 -8.26 -22.81 -8.40
CA SER A 84 -8.18 -22.05 -9.66
C SER A 84 -7.66 -20.61 -9.47
N PHE A 85 -7.91 -20.04 -8.30
CA PHE A 85 -7.43 -18.71 -7.93
C PHE A 85 -5.90 -18.61 -7.87
N PHE A 86 -5.26 -19.58 -7.22
CA PHE A 86 -3.81 -19.61 -7.04
C PHE A 86 -3.09 -19.85 -8.37
N GLN A 87 -3.72 -20.63 -9.26
CA GLN A 87 -3.23 -20.85 -10.62
C GLN A 87 -3.22 -19.55 -11.45
N VAL A 88 -4.26 -18.71 -11.35
CA VAL A 88 -4.32 -17.40 -12.03
C VAL A 88 -3.24 -16.44 -11.53
N LEU A 89 -2.82 -16.58 -10.28
CA LEU A 89 -1.77 -15.77 -9.66
C LEU A 89 -0.37 -16.36 -9.79
N ASN A 90 -0.20 -17.43 -10.57
CA ASN A 90 1.06 -18.18 -10.70
C ASN A 90 1.64 -18.67 -9.36
N ILE A 91 0.78 -18.97 -8.38
CA ILE A 91 1.19 -19.53 -7.09
C ILE A 91 1.03 -21.07 -7.15
N PRO A 92 2.11 -21.85 -7.07
CA PRO A 92 2.06 -23.30 -7.08
C PRO A 92 1.51 -23.81 -5.75
N THR A 93 0.41 -24.56 -5.84
CA THR A 93 -0.29 -25.13 -4.67
C THR A 93 -0.52 -26.63 -4.85
N LYS A 94 -0.63 -27.34 -3.74
CA LYS A 94 -0.94 -28.78 -3.66
C LYS A 94 -2.09 -29.01 -2.69
N ILE A 95 -2.95 -29.98 -2.98
CA ILE A 95 -4.01 -30.38 -2.05
C ILE A 95 -3.44 -31.42 -1.09
N ASN A 96 -3.42 -31.10 0.21
CA ASN A 96 -2.99 -31.98 1.27
C ASN A 96 -4.12 -32.12 2.30
N LYS A 97 -4.53 -33.36 2.62
CA LYS A 97 -5.57 -33.68 3.62
C LYS A 97 -6.89 -32.91 3.47
N GLY A 98 -7.29 -32.59 2.22
CA GLY A 98 -8.53 -31.87 1.93
C GLY A 98 -8.43 -30.35 2.04
N THR A 99 -7.24 -29.78 2.21
CA THR A 99 -6.99 -28.32 2.22
C THR A 99 -5.92 -27.94 1.21
N VAL A 100 -5.93 -26.70 0.72
CA VAL A 100 -4.93 -26.18 -0.22
C VAL A 100 -3.67 -25.69 0.52
N GLU A 101 -2.51 -26.20 0.13
CA GLU A 101 -1.20 -25.85 0.70
C GLU A 101 -0.28 -25.23 -0.36
N ILE A 102 0.42 -24.17 0.00
CA ILE A 102 1.38 -23.47 -0.86
C ILE A 102 2.75 -24.13 -0.70
N ILE A 103 3.32 -24.61 -1.81
CA ILE A 103 4.55 -25.44 -1.80
C ILE A 103 5.80 -24.57 -1.71
N THR A 104 5.84 -23.49 -2.50
CA THR A 104 7.01 -22.62 -2.60
C THR A 104 6.62 -21.17 -2.33
N PRO A 105 7.48 -20.39 -1.65
CA PRO A 105 7.29 -18.95 -1.60
C PRO A 105 7.32 -18.39 -3.02
N VAL A 106 6.32 -17.60 -3.36
CA VAL A 106 6.26 -16.90 -4.65
C VAL A 106 6.24 -15.41 -4.39
N GLU A 107 7.17 -14.72 -5.03
CA GLU A 107 7.11 -13.28 -5.24
C GLU A 107 5.99 -13.03 -6.25
N SER A 108 4.85 -12.53 -5.78
CA SER A 108 3.75 -12.22 -6.69
C SER A 108 4.15 -11.05 -7.59
N LEU A 109 4.25 -11.32 -8.89
CA LEU A 109 4.88 -10.40 -9.84
C LEU A 109 4.17 -9.05 -9.89
N SER A 110 4.96 -8.04 -9.56
CA SER A 110 4.67 -6.61 -9.54
C SER A 110 3.94 -6.09 -10.79
N ARG A 111 2.75 -5.48 -10.58
CA ARG A 111 2.39 -4.14 -11.11
C ARG A 111 0.94 -3.74 -10.90
N ARG A 112 0.04 -4.67 -10.60
CA ARG A 112 -1.37 -4.33 -10.40
C ARG A 112 -2.04 -5.34 -9.48
N VAL A 113 -2.53 -4.87 -8.33
CA VAL A 113 -3.31 -5.73 -7.45
C VAL A 113 -4.66 -5.95 -8.10
N THR A 114 -4.78 -7.08 -8.81
CA THR A 114 -6.00 -7.45 -9.53
C THR A 114 -7.09 -7.84 -8.53
N ARG A 115 -8.36 -7.61 -8.89
CA ARG A 115 -9.56 -7.95 -8.09
C ARG A 115 -9.52 -9.36 -7.49
N SER A 116 -8.92 -10.30 -8.22
CA SER A 116 -8.66 -11.66 -7.73
C SER A 116 -7.71 -11.61 -6.53
N ALA A 117 -6.43 -11.26 -6.72
CA ALA A 117 -5.37 -11.34 -5.70
C ALA A 117 -5.78 -10.88 -4.29
N LEU A 118 -6.56 -9.81 -4.19
CA LEU A 118 -6.92 -9.20 -2.91
C LEU A 118 -8.11 -9.83 -2.18
N LEU A 119 -9.08 -10.39 -2.92
CA LEU A 119 -10.37 -10.77 -2.33
C LEU A 119 -10.29 -11.99 -1.40
N ARG A 120 -9.17 -12.74 -1.43
CA ARG A 120 -8.97 -13.92 -0.58
C ARG A 120 -7.67 -13.97 0.22
N LEU A 121 -6.73 -13.03 0.03
CA LEU A 121 -5.62 -12.85 1.00
C LEU A 121 -6.14 -12.43 2.39
N HIS A 122 -7.34 -11.84 2.46
CA HIS A 122 -8.07 -11.59 3.72
C HIS A 122 -8.49 -12.86 4.49
N PHE A 123 -8.50 -14.03 3.85
CA PHE A 123 -8.86 -15.30 4.50
C PHE A 123 -7.64 -16.07 5.03
N LEU A 124 -6.42 -15.60 4.77
CA LEU A 124 -5.25 -16.08 5.48
C LEU A 124 -5.28 -15.52 6.91
N PRO A 125 -5.02 -16.33 7.95
CA PRO A 125 -5.12 -15.90 9.33
C PRO A 125 -4.20 -14.69 9.58
N SER A 126 -4.78 -13.62 10.13
CA SER A 126 -4.13 -12.34 10.43
C SER A 126 -2.87 -12.43 11.30
N SER A 127 -2.61 -13.58 11.93
CA SER A 127 -1.41 -13.85 12.73
C SER A 127 -0.14 -14.10 11.91
N GLU A 128 -0.25 -14.46 10.63
CA GLU A 128 0.91 -14.64 9.72
C GLU A 128 1.02 -13.52 8.67
N LEU A 129 0.01 -12.65 8.58
CA LEU A 129 -0.03 -11.49 7.68
C LEU A 129 0.88 -10.31 8.10
N GLY A 130 1.70 -10.48 9.16
CA GLY A 130 2.65 -9.47 9.64
C GLY A 130 3.70 -9.01 8.61
N HIS A 131 3.76 -9.67 7.44
CA HIS A 131 4.64 -9.29 6.33
C HIS A 131 3.90 -8.76 5.09
N PHE A 132 2.57 -8.75 5.06
CA PHE A 132 1.79 -8.13 3.98
C PHE A 132 1.41 -6.69 4.31
N HIS A 133 2.36 -5.95 4.87
CA HIS A 133 2.20 -4.52 5.06
C HIS A 133 2.71 -3.82 3.80
N MET A 134 1.77 -3.51 2.89
CA MET A 134 2.02 -2.51 1.85
C MET A 134 2.15 -1.15 2.52
N VAL A 135 3.38 -0.81 2.91
CA VAL A 135 3.82 0.56 3.18
C VAL A 135 4.53 1.09 1.96
#